data_AF-A0A3A1VLY0-F1
#
_entry.id   AF-A0A3A1VLY0-F1
#
_cell.length_a   1.000
_cell.length_b   1.000
_cell.length_c   1.000
_cell.angle_alpha   90.00
_cell.angle_beta   90.00
_cell.angle_gamma   90.00
#
_symmetry.space_group_name_H-M   'P 1'
#
loop_
_entity.id
_entity.type
_entity.pdbx_description
1 polymer ?
#
loop_
_entity_poly.entity_id
_entity_poly.type
_entity_poly.pdbx_seq_one_letter_code
_entity_poly.pdbx_strand_id
1 'polypeptide(L)'
;MVAIHAVHRRMAELALKAKLAGGSYERLSLSERQELVHCLAVNLELVRKLDSLKSLAYLAYEQGDMEWHNEICEKLDELEAGLI
;
A
#
# COMPACT_ATOMS: atom_id res chain seq x y z
N MET A 1 4.96 -7.43 9.13
CA MET A 1 3.50 -7.38 9.36
C MET A 1 2.86 -6.86 8.07
N VAL A 2 1.65 -7.29 7.71
CA VAL A 2 0.95 -6.67 6.55
C VAL A 2 0.02 -5.61 7.10
N ALA A 3 0.42 -4.33 7.00
CA ALA A 3 -0.43 -3.21 7.40
C ALA A 3 -1.59 -3.05 6.40
N ILE A 4 -2.83 -3.04 6.90
CA ILE A 4 -4.03 -2.92 6.07
C ILE A 4 -4.54 -1.47 6.09
N HIS A 5 -4.04 -0.68 5.16
CA HIS A 5 -4.48 0.69 4.92
C HIS A 5 -5.96 0.77 4.52
N ALA A 6 -6.61 1.90 4.81
CA ALA A 6 -7.99 2.19 4.40
C ALA A 6 -8.22 1.97 2.90
N VAL A 7 -7.21 2.29 2.07
CA VAL A 7 -7.27 2.03 0.62
C VAL A 7 -7.36 0.54 0.29
N HIS A 8 -6.66 -0.33 1.02
CA HIS A 8 -6.72 -1.78 0.82
C HIS A 8 -8.10 -2.32 1.19
N ARG A 9 -8.69 -1.81 2.30
CA ARG A 9 -10.07 -2.15 2.70
C ARG A 9 -11.05 -1.74 1.62
N ARG A 10 -10.92 -0.53 1.09
CA ARG A 10 -11.82 -0.03 0.03
C ARG A 10 -11.68 -0.79 -1.28
N MET A 11 -10.45 -1.12 -1.70
CA MET A 11 -10.23 -2.00 -2.85
C MET A 11 -10.90 -3.37 -2.66
N ALA A 12 -10.80 -3.95 -1.46
CA ALA A 12 -11.41 -5.25 -1.16
C ALA A 12 -12.95 -5.20 -1.24
N GLU A 13 -13.57 -4.13 -0.74
CA GLU A 13 -15.01 -3.90 -0.86
C GLU A 13 -15.47 -3.82 -2.32
N LEU A 14 -14.77 -3.02 -3.14
CA LEU A 14 -15.10 -2.87 -4.57
C LEU A 14 -14.87 -4.16 -5.34
N ALA A 15 -13.79 -4.90 -5.03
CA ALA A 15 -13.52 -6.21 -5.61
C ALA A 15 -14.59 -7.24 -5.24
N LEU A 16 -15.04 -7.25 -3.97
CA LEU A 16 -16.13 -8.12 -3.52
C LEU A 16 -17.43 -7.76 -4.25
N LYS A 17 -17.74 -6.47 -4.39
CA LYS A 17 -18.92 -6.02 -5.13
C LYS A 17 -18.88 -6.45 -6.60
N ALA A 18 -17.74 -6.28 -7.28
CA ALA A 18 -17.56 -6.75 -8.65
C ALA A 18 -17.72 -8.28 -8.77
N LYS A 19 -17.17 -9.02 -7.81
CA LYS A 19 -17.32 -10.48 -7.74
C LYS A 19 -18.79 -10.90 -7.60
N LEU A 20 -19.53 -10.29 -6.67
CA LEU A 20 -20.96 -10.56 -6.46
C LEU A 20 -21.80 -10.14 -7.67
N ALA A 21 -21.39 -9.10 -8.38
CA ALA A 21 -22.07 -8.64 -9.58
C ALA A 21 -21.85 -9.57 -10.79
N GLY A 22 -21.02 -10.62 -10.71
CA GLY A 22 -20.74 -11.54 -11.82
C GLY A 22 -19.28 -11.56 -12.28
N GLY A 23 -18.36 -11.05 -11.46
CA GLY A 23 -16.92 -11.15 -11.66
C GLY A 23 -16.30 -10.08 -12.57
N SER A 24 -17.10 -9.18 -13.16
CA SER A 24 -16.60 -8.10 -14.01
C SER A 24 -16.69 -6.75 -13.31
N TYR A 25 -15.58 -6.00 -13.32
CA TYR A 25 -15.53 -4.61 -12.86
C TYR A 25 -16.36 -3.67 -13.73
N GLU A 26 -16.76 -4.07 -14.94
CA GLU A 26 -17.67 -3.28 -15.80
C GLU A 26 -19.09 -3.18 -15.22
N ARG A 27 -19.45 -4.12 -14.32
CA ARG A 27 -20.75 -4.11 -13.64
C ARG A 27 -20.78 -3.19 -12.41
N LEU A 28 -19.65 -2.60 -12.05
CA LEU A 28 -19.59 -1.50 -11.09
C LEU A 28 -20.11 -0.22 -11.73
N SER A 29 -20.65 0.68 -10.90
CA SER A 29 -21.03 2.00 -11.37
C SER A 29 -19.82 2.78 -11.89
N LEU A 30 -20.05 3.87 -12.63
CA LEU A 30 -18.96 4.75 -13.06
C LEU A 30 -18.18 5.32 -11.85
N SER A 31 -18.89 5.73 -10.80
CA SER A 31 -18.26 6.28 -9.59
C SER A 31 -17.40 5.24 -8.86
N GLU A 32 -17.86 3.99 -8.80
CA GLU A 32 -17.12 2.89 -8.17
C GLU A 32 -15.86 2.51 -8.95
N ARG A 33 -15.92 2.56 -10.28
CA ARG A 33 -14.73 2.37 -11.12
C ARG A 33 -13.73 3.50 -10.95
N GLN A 34 -14.20 4.74 -10.88
CA GLN A 34 -13.33 5.90 -10.60
C GLN A 34 -12.69 5.78 -9.21
N GLU A 35 -13.46 5.35 -8.22
CA GLU A 35 -12.97 5.10 -6.87
C GLU A 35 -11.93 3.97 -6.84
N LEU A 36 -12.17 2.87 -7.57
CA LEU A 36 -11.19 1.79 -7.71
C LEU A 36 -9.87 2.29 -8.31
N VAL A 37 -9.94 3.12 -9.35
CA VAL A 37 -8.75 3.73 -9.98
C VAL A 37 -8.01 4.62 -8.98
N HIS A 38 -8.74 5.45 -8.22
CA HIS A 38 -8.14 6.26 -7.16
C HIS A 38 -7.46 5.40 -6.09
N CYS A 39 -8.11 4.33 -5.65
CA CYS A 39 -7.55 3.40 -4.68
C CYS A 39 -6.29 2.71 -5.20
N LEU A 40 -6.27 2.30 -6.48
CA LEU A 40 -5.09 1.71 -7.11
C LEU A 40 -3.92 2.71 -7.18
N ALA A 41 -4.19 3.98 -7.48
CA ALA A 41 -3.16 5.02 -7.51
C ALA A 41 -2.53 5.25 -6.13
N VAL A 42 -3.35 5.34 -5.08
CA VAL A 42 -2.85 5.48 -3.70
C VAL A 42 -2.09 4.22 -3.27
N ASN A 43 -2.59 3.03 -3.60
CA ASN A 43 -1.89 1.77 -3.32
C ASN A 43 -0.52 1.71 -4.00
N LEU A 44 -0.42 2.14 -5.26
CA LEU A 44 0.85 2.20 -5.99
C LEU A 44 1.87 3.07 -5.25
N GLU A 45 1.47 4.26 -4.83
CA GLU A 45 2.37 5.18 -4.10
C GLU A 45 2.82 4.60 -2.75
N LEU A 46 1.92 3.93 -2.03
CA LEU A 46 2.25 3.27 -0.76
C LEU A 46 3.27 2.14 -0.97
N VAL A 47 3.01 1.24 -1.92
CA VAL A 47 3.90 0.11 -2.22
C VAL A 47 5.27 0.62 -2.65
N ARG A 48 5.33 1.60 -3.57
CA ARG A 48 6.60 2.17 -4.03
C ARG A 48 7.43 2.76 -2.90
N LYS A 49 6.80 3.52 -1.99
CA LYS A 49 7.49 4.12 -0.84
C LYS A 49 8.00 3.04 0.12
N LEU A 50 7.14 2.10 0.51
CA LEU A 50 7.51 0.99 1.40
C LEU A 50 8.65 0.15 0.84
N ASP A 51 8.57 -0.24 -0.43
CA ASP A 51 9.61 -1.04 -1.07
C ASP A 51 10.93 -0.28 -1.15
N SER A 52 10.89 1.02 -1.52
CA SER A 52 12.10 1.85 -1.58
C SER A 52 12.79 1.98 -0.22
N LEU A 53 12.03 2.21 0.85
CA LEU A 53 12.58 2.32 2.19
C LEU A 53 13.14 0.97 2.67
N LYS A 54 12.43 -0.14 2.43
CA LYS A 54 12.92 -1.48 2.77
C LYS A 54 14.21 -1.84 2.05
N SER A 55 14.31 -1.52 0.77
CA SER A 55 15.54 -1.73 0.00
C SER A 55 16.69 -0.86 0.52
N LEU A 56 16.42 0.40 0.88
CA LEU A 56 17.45 1.28 1.46
C LEU A 56 17.92 0.80 2.83
N ALA A 57 17.00 0.37 3.71
CA ALA A 57 17.35 -0.18 5.01
C ALA A 57 18.25 -1.42 4.84
N TYR A 58 17.88 -2.31 3.92
CA TYR A 58 18.69 -3.49 3.61
C TYR A 58 20.11 -3.11 3.15
N LEU A 59 20.25 -2.14 2.24
CA LEU A 59 21.56 -1.65 1.79
C LEU A 59 22.39 -1.02 2.93
N ALA A 60 21.77 -0.22 3.80
CA ALA A 60 22.44 0.38 4.95
C ALA A 60 22.97 -0.70 5.90
N TYR A 61 22.17 -1.73 6.16
CA TYR A 61 22.57 -2.89 6.95
C TYR A 61 23.75 -3.64 6.33
N GLU A 62 23.70 -3.93 5.02
CA GLU A 62 24.79 -4.62 4.32
C GLU A 62 26.11 -3.83 4.33
N GLN A 63 26.04 -2.50 4.37
CA GLN A 63 27.21 -1.62 4.46
C GLN A 63 27.72 -1.43 5.89
N GLY A 64 27.01 -1.96 6.90
CA GLY A 64 27.34 -1.80 8.32
C GLY A 64 27.00 -0.42 8.88
N ASP A 65 26.26 0.40 8.13
CA ASP A 65 25.77 1.71 8.56
C ASP A 65 24.50 1.55 9.39
N MET A 66 24.69 1.21 10.66
CA MET A 66 23.60 0.94 11.59
C MET A 66 22.84 2.20 12.01
N GLU A 67 23.48 3.38 11.95
CA GLU A 67 22.82 4.66 12.22
C GLU A 67 21.81 4.96 11.12
N TRP A 68 22.25 4.90 9.86
CA TRP A 68 21.36 5.10 8.72
C TRP A 68 20.28 4.01 8.61
N HIS A 69 20.61 2.76 8.90
CA HIS A 69 19.62 1.68 8.98
C HIS A 69 18.50 2.00 9.98
N ASN A 70 18.86 2.45 11.19
CA ASN A 70 17.88 2.74 12.23
C ASN A 70 17.00 3.94 11.85
N GLU A 71 17.55 5.00 11.25
CA GLU A 71 16.75 6.12 10.73
C GLU A 71 15.73 5.68 9.67
N ILE A 72 16.10 4.73 8.81
CA ILE A 72 15.18 4.20 7.79
C ILE A 72 14.11 3.32 8.44
N CYS A 73 14.46 2.52 9.44
CA CYS A 73 13.50 1.75 10.23
C CYS A 73 12.49 2.65 10.94
N GLU A 74 12.91 3.77 11.54
CA GLU A 74 11.98 4.74 12.15
C GLU A 74 11.00 5.31 11.13
N LYS A 75 11.48 5.68 9.93
CA LYS A 75 10.59 6.14 8.84
C LYS A 75 9.62 5.06 8.36
N LEU A 76 10.04 3.79 8.37
CA LEU A 76 9.15 2.67 8.07
C LEU A 76 8.08 2.51 9.15
N ASP A 77 8.45 2.61 10.42
CA ASP A 77 7.53 2.51 11.54
C ASP A 77 6.51 3.66 11.55
N GLU A 78 6.95 4.90 11.29
CA GLU A 78 6.07 6.06 11.13
C GLU A 78 5.09 5.87 9.96
N LEU A 79 5.59 5.40 8.82
CA LEU A 79 4.78 5.13 7.65
C LEU A 79 3.75 4.04 7.97
N GLU A 80 4.16 2.93 8.59
CA GLU A 80 3.27 1.82 8.98
C GLU A 80 2.23 2.25 10.04
N ALA A 81 2.61 3.09 11.00
CA ALA A 81 1.68 3.65 11.99
C ALA A 81 0.61 4.54 11.35
N GLY A 82 0.97 5.30 10.31
CA GLY A 82 0.02 6.09 9.52
C GLY A 82 -0.94 5.26 8.67
N LEU A 83 -0.72 3.95 8.55
CA LEU A 83 -1.58 3.06 7.74
C LEU A 83 -2.71 2.38 8.52
N ILE A 84 -2.74 2.46 9.86
CA ILE A 84 -3.69 1.73 10.72
C ILE A 84 -4.98 2.51 10.97
#